data_AF-A0A7V8WJ27-F1
#
_entry.id   AF-A0A7V8WJ27-F1
#
_cell.length_a   1.000
_cell.length_b   1.000
_cell.length_c   1.000
_cell.angle_alpha   90.00
_cell.angle_beta   90.00
_cell.angle_gamma   90.00
#
_symmetry.space_group_name_H-M   'P 1'
#
loop_
_entity.id
_entity.type
_entity.pdbx_description
1 polymer ?
#
loop_
_entity_poly.entity_id
_entity_poly.type
_entity_poly.pdbx_seq_one_letter_code
_entity_poly.pdbx_strand_id
1 'polypeptide(L)'
;MSLLLLAAVSVLAAAFLFWNIEKRAHAVVADARSLETRLATAIRQTFDLRSAQQGYVSQGQSEKFWFPKVDAATHALRESLTTVQGASTAPSSRVAMEGAAQALQEFERMDRRAREYAAGNQKILASDLIFSDGLETTEEILAALEQARYVEATDAATARAGARGEQVSFVTAAAGLVLLVLVLLTPAPPDRHAGGAAPAELIGRLSADAERPPDEIGGMAVEPDPAEEFQFRPLARTAAVPVPSPAAPPAEQKPEPETQRVDFAPDIQTVAEVCRELARLADTTALPGLLARAATALDASGVMLWVADPDAVELTAIAAHGYPPHVVSRVGTIRKDGENVIAAAFRTGLLQTLKGNQTAPGAIAAPLVNPSGCIGVMSAEVGHGGERQPARLALATIVAAQLATLVAPATRAHSRSEAV
;
A
#
# COMPACT_ATOMS: atom_id res chain seq x y z
N MET A 1 22.93 -39.97 -9.20
CA MET A 1 21.76 -39.73 -10.08
C MET A 1 20.47 -39.53 -9.28
N SER A 2 20.18 -40.38 -8.28
CA SER A 2 18.97 -40.28 -7.45
C SER A 2 18.83 -38.98 -6.64
N LEU A 3 19.93 -38.43 -6.08
CA LEU A 3 19.91 -37.16 -5.33
C LEU A 3 19.63 -35.93 -6.21
N LEU A 4 20.12 -35.92 -7.45
CA LEU A 4 19.86 -34.83 -8.39
C LEU A 4 18.40 -34.81 -8.85
N LEU A 5 17.80 -35.98 -9.06
CA LEU A 5 16.37 -36.10 -9.36
C LEU A 5 15.51 -35.60 -8.18
N LEU A 6 15.89 -35.93 -6.95
CA LEU A 6 15.17 -35.50 -5.76
C LEU A 6 15.28 -33.99 -5.53
N ALA A 7 16.44 -33.39 -5.82
CA ALA A 7 16.64 -31.94 -5.82
C ALA A 7 15.85 -31.24 -6.93
N ALA A 8 15.79 -31.80 -8.14
CA ALA A 8 15.00 -31.24 -9.23
C ALA A 8 13.49 -31.26 -8.92
N VAL A 9 13.00 -32.37 -8.35
CA VAL A 9 11.59 -32.51 -7.94
C VAL A 9 11.24 -31.52 -6.81
N SER A 10 12.12 -31.32 -5.83
CA SER A 10 11.85 -30.38 -4.74
C SER A 10 11.82 -28.92 -5.22
N VAL A 11 12.70 -28.55 -6.16
CA VAL A 11 12.70 -27.21 -6.79
C VAL A 11 11.43 -26.99 -7.61
N LEU A 12 11.00 -27.98 -8.42
CA LEU A 12 9.76 -27.89 -9.19
C LEU A 12 8.52 -27.81 -8.29
N ALA A 13 8.48 -28.58 -7.19
CA ALA A 13 7.40 -28.52 -6.22
C ALA A 13 7.35 -27.16 -5.51
N ALA A 14 8.50 -26.60 -5.12
CA ALA A 14 8.58 -25.27 -4.52
C ALA A 14 8.12 -24.18 -5.51
N ALA A 15 8.54 -24.24 -6.77
CA ALA A 15 8.11 -23.31 -7.81
C ALA A 15 6.59 -23.38 -8.07
N PHE A 16 6.02 -24.59 -8.08
CA PHE A 16 4.57 -24.78 -8.25
C PHE A 16 3.78 -24.24 -7.06
N LEU A 17 4.24 -24.49 -5.82
CA LEU A 17 3.61 -23.97 -4.61
C LEU A 17 3.68 -22.43 -4.56
N PHE A 18 4.84 -21.86 -4.88
CA PHE A 18 5.03 -20.41 -4.97
C PHE A 18 4.08 -19.79 -5.99
N TRP A 19 4.00 -20.36 -7.20
CA TRP A 19 3.07 -19.91 -8.23
C TRP A 19 1.60 -20.00 -7.81
N ASN A 20 1.22 -21.05 -7.09
CA ASN A 20 -0.15 -21.23 -6.59
C ASN A 20 -0.51 -20.22 -5.50
N ILE A 21 0.42 -19.93 -4.57
CA ILE A 21 0.26 -18.91 -3.54
C ILE A 21 0.14 -17.53 -4.19
N GLU A 22 1.01 -17.20 -5.14
CA GLU A 22 0.98 -15.92 -5.85
C GLU A 22 -0.34 -15.73 -6.61
N LYS A 23 -0.82 -16.79 -7.30
CA LYS A 23 -2.14 -16.77 -7.95
C LYS A 23 -3.28 -16.53 -6.97
N ARG A 24 -3.28 -17.20 -5.81
CA ARG A 24 -4.30 -17.01 -4.77
C ARG A 24 -4.25 -15.60 -4.19
N ALA A 25 -3.06 -15.08 -3.92
CA ALA A 25 -2.87 -13.71 -3.43
C ALA A 25 -3.39 -12.67 -4.43
N HIS A 26 -3.10 -12.85 -5.73
CA HIS A 26 -3.64 -11.99 -6.78
C HIS A 26 -5.17 -12.07 -6.88
N ALA A 27 -5.76 -13.26 -6.77
CA ALA A 27 -7.22 -13.43 -6.78
C ALA A 27 -7.89 -12.68 -5.62
N VAL A 28 -7.39 -12.84 -4.39
CA VAL A 28 -7.91 -12.15 -3.20
C VAL A 28 -7.83 -10.62 -3.36
N VAL A 29 -6.73 -10.11 -3.92
CA VAL A 29 -6.58 -8.67 -4.16
C VAL A 29 -7.55 -8.17 -5.24
N ALA A 30 -7.73 -8.93 -6.33
CA ALA A 30 -8.63 -8.58 -7.42
C ALA A 30 -10.10 -8.59 -6.96
N ASP A 31 -10.51 -9.61 -6.22
CA ASP A 31 -11.88 -9.75 -5.70
C ASP A 31 -12.21 -8.60 -4.75
N ALA A 32 -11.32 -8.28 -3.81
CA ALA A 32 -11.50 -7.17 -2.88
C ALA A 32 -11.66 -5.80 -3.59
N ARG A 33 -10.85 -5.52 -4.62
CA ARG A 33 -10.97 -4.28 -5.41
C ARG A 33 -12.29 -4.22 -6.18
N SER A 34 -12.73 -5.35 -6.72
CA SER A 34 -14.00 -5.43 -7.44
C SER A 34 -15.17 -5.15 -6.51
N LEU A 35 -15.14 -5.66 -5.28
CA LEU A 35 -16.15 -5.43 -4.27
C LEU A 35 -16.16 -3.97 -3.79
N GLU A 36 -14.98 -3.39 -3.53
CA GLU A 36 -14.84 -1.98 -3.16
C GLU A 36 -15.44 -1.04 -4.23
N THR A 37 -15.19 -1.33 -5.51
CA THR A 37 -15.75 -0.56 -6.63
C THR A 37 -17.28 -0.67 -6.69
N ARG A 38 -17.83 -1.86 -6.43
CA ARG A 38 -19.29 -2.08 -6.39
C ARG A 38 -19.94 -1.34 -5.22
N LEU A 39 -19.32 -1.38 -4.04
CA LEU A 39 -19.76 -0.62 -2.86
C LEU A 39 -19.75 0.90 -3.12
N ALA A 40 -18.67 1.42 -3.70
CA ALA A 40 -18.60 2.84 -4.08
C ALA A 40 -19.66 3.23 -5.11
N THR A 41 -20.00 2.32 -6.03
CA THR A 41 -21.08 2.51 -7.00
C THR A 41 -22.44 2.58 -6.31
N ALA A 42 -22.72 1.66 -5.38
CA ALA A 42 -23.96 1.67 -4.59
C ALA A 42 -24.13 2.97 -3.79
N ILE A 43 -23.05 3.43 -3.12
CA ILE A 43 -23.05 4.71 -2.38
C ILE A 43 -23.42 5.88 -3.30
N ARG A 44 -22.82 5.95 -4.49
CA ARG A 44 -23.15 6.99 -5.48
C ARG A 44 -24.60 6.92 -5.92
N GLN A 45 -25.12 5.72 -6.18
CA GLN A 45 -26.51 5.51 -6.55
C GLN A 45 -27.49 5.93 -5.45
N THR A 46 -27.12 5.80 -4.17
CA THR A 46 -27.92 6.34 -3.05
C THR A 46 -28.00 7.86 -3.10
N PHE A 47 -26.90 8.56 -3.43
CA PHE A 47 -26.94 10.01 -3.65
C PHE A 47 -27.78 10.41 -4.87
N ASP A 48 -27.67 9.65 -5.97
CA ASP A 48 -28.49 9.86 -7.17
C ASP A 48 -29.98 9.69 -6.87
N LEU A 49 -30.33 8.65 -6.09
CA LEU A 49 -31.69 8.41 -5.61
C LEU A 49 -32.24 9.59 -4.80
N ARG A 50 -31.46 10.07 -3.81
CA ARG A 50 -31.81 11.24 -2.99
C ARG A 50 -32.02 12.48 -3.86
N SER A 51 -31.12 12.72 -4.81
CA SER A 51 -31.21 13.86 -5.73
C SER A 51 -32.47 13.80 -6.61
N ALA A 52 -32.84 12.60 -7.06
CA ALA A 52 -34.03 12.39 -7.88
C ALA A 52 -35.32 12.60 -7.08
N GLN A 53 -35.35 12.19 -5.82
CA GLN A 53 -36.52 12.34 -4.96
C GLN A 53 -36.83 13.81 -4.62
N GLN A 54 -35.80 14.64 -4.44
CA GLN A 54 -35.95 16.09 -4.25
C GLN A 54 -36.63 16.77 -5.46
N GLY A 55 -36.60 16.14 -6.64
CA GLY A 55 -37.27 16.62 -7.84
C GLY A 55 -38.80 16.69 -7.72
N TYR A 56 -39.42 15.89 -6.84
CA TYR A 56 -40.89 15.84 -6.68
C TYR A 56 -41.51 17.17 -6.25
N VAL A 57 -40.77 17.94 -5.47
CA VAL A 57 -41.25 19.19 -4.87
C VAL A 57 -40.76 20.44 -5.62
N SER A 58 -40.01 20.26 -6.71
CA SER A 58 -39.52 21.37 -7.52
C SER A 58 -40.64 22.06 -8.32
N GLN A 59 -40.73 23.38 -8.19
CA GLN A 59 -41.77 24.18 -8.85
C GLN A 59 -41.63 24.12 -10.39
N GLY A 60 -42.72 23.80 -11.09
CA GLY A 60 -42.77 23.76 -12.56
C GLY A 60 -42.26 22.47 -13.22
N GLN A 61 -41.84 21.46 -12.45
CA GLN A 61 -41.47 20.15 -13.00
C GLN A 61 -42.57 19.11 -12.78
N SER A 62 -42.78 18.22 -13.76
CA SER A 62 -43.87 17.24 -13.71
C SER A 62 -43.44 15.94 -13.03
N GLU A 63 -44.30 15.41 -12.16
CA GLU A 63 -44.18 14.08 -11.54
C GLU A 63 -43.90 12.97 -12.56
N LYS A 64 -44.44 13.09 -13.78
CA LYS A 64 -44.22 12.17 -14.90
C LYS A 64 -42.76 11.99 -15.31
N PHE A 65 -41.89 12.96 -15.00
CA PHE A 65 -40.46 12.87 -15.28
C PHE A 65 -39.70 12.27 -14.09
N TRP A 66 -40.02 12.70 -12.88
CA TRP A 66 -39.26 12.32 -11.68
C TRP A 66 -39.63 10.94 -11.14
N PHE A 67 -40.91 10.52 -11.23
CA PHE A 67 -41.35 9.21 -10.75
C PHE A 67 -40.58 8.06 -11.46
N PRO A 68 -40.51 8.02 -12.81
CA PRO A 68 -39.70 7.01 -13.50
C PRO A 68 -38.21 7.09 -13.17
N LYS A 69 -37.68 8.28 -12.88
CA LYS A 69 -36.28 8.47 -12.54
C LYS A 69 -35.94 7.91 -11.16
N VAL A 70 -36.83 8.10 -10.17
CA VAL A 70 -36.70 7.48 -8.84
C VAL A 70 -36.90 5.97 -8.92
N ASP A 71 -37.82 5.48 -9.76
CA ASP A 71 -37.99 4.04 -10.00
C ASP A 71 -36.71 3.41 -10.58
N ALA A 72 -36.10 4.05 -11.57
CA ALA A 72 -34.85 3.61 -12.17
C ALA A 72 -33.68 3.63 -11.16
N ALA A 73 -33.56 4.69 -10.35
CA ALA A 73 -32.52 4.80 -9.33
C ALA A 73 -32.69 3.73 -8.24
N THR A 74 -33.92 3.49 -7.79
CA THR A 74 -34.25 2.44 -6.81
C THR A 74 -33.92 1.05 -7.36
N HIS A 75 -34.29 0.77 -8.62
CA HIS A 75 -33.96 -0.50 -9.26
C HIS A 75 -32.45 -0.71 -9.39
N ALA A 76 -31.71 0.30 -9.86
CA ALA A 76 -30.27 0.24 -10.00
C ALA A 76 -29.55 0.03 -8.67
N LEU A 77 -30.00 0.72 -7.60
CA LEU A 77 -29.46 0.52 -6.26
C LEU A 77 -29.76 -0.89 -5.76
N ARG A 78 -30.99 -1.40 -5.93
CA ARG A 78 -31.35 -2.76 -5.52
C ARG A 78 -30.47 -3.81 -6.20
N GLU A 79 -30.22 -3.68 -7.49
CA GLU A 79 -29.34 -4.56 -8.25
C GLU A 79 -27.87 -4.50 -7.77
N SER A 80 -27.38 -3.30 -7.44
CA SER A 80 -26.06 -3.15 -6.80
C SER A 80 -26.00 -3.82 -5.43
N LEU A 81 -27.02 -3.65 -4.59
CA LEU A 81 -27.06 -4.27 -3.25
C LEU A 81 -27.02 -5.80 -3.34
N THR A 82 -27.81 -6.42 -4.23
CA THR A 82 -27.79 -7.88 -4.43
C THR A 82 -26.45 -8.36 -4.99
N THR A 83 -25.86 -7.61 -5.91
CA THR A 83 -24.54 -7.91 -6.50
C THR A 83 -23.42 -7.83 -5.47
N VAL A 84 -23.46 -6.83 -4.58
CA VAL A 84 -22.50 -6.69 -3.47
C VAL A 84 -22.71 -7.79 -2.44
N GLN A 85 -23.95 -8.10 -2.07
CA GLN A 85 -24.26 -9.16 -1.11
C GLN A 85 -23.74 -10.52 -1.56
N GLY A 86 -23.92 -10.87 -2.84
CA GLY A 86 -23.40 -12.12 -3.41
C GLY A 86 -21.87 -12.19 -3.51
N ALA A 87 -21.20 -11.04 -3.56
CA ALA A 87 -19.74 -10.95 -3.61
C ALA A 87 -19.08 -10.75 -2.23
N SER A 88 -19.88 -10.47 -1.19
CA SER A 88 -19.38 -10.23 0.17
C SER A 88 -18.88 -11.51 0.82
N THR A 89 -17.64 -11.49 1.29
CA THR A 89 -16.98 -12.63 1.94
C THR A 89 -17.12 -12.59 3.45
N ALA A 90 -17.13 -11.39 4.05
CA ALA A 90 -17.19 -11.23 5.49
C ALA A 90 -18.63 -11.42 6.02
N PRO A 91 -18.86 -12.23 7.08
CA PRO A 91 -20.20 -12.41 7.66
C PRO A 91 -20.83 -11.11 8.15
N SER A 92 -20.05 -10.24 8.79
CA SER A 92 -20.48 -8.92 9.25
C SER A 92 -20.81 -7.96 8.10
N SER A 93 -20.12 -8.09 6.96
CA SER A 93 -20.46 -7.35 5.75
C SER A 93 -21.83 -7.77 5.22
N ARG A 94 -22.13 -9.08 5.19
CA ARG A 94 -23.46 -9.58 4.79
C ARG A 94 -24.58 -9.03 5.67
N VAL A 95 -24.37 -8.98 6.99
CA VAL A 95 -25.34 -8.39 7.93
C VAL A 95 -25.55 -6.90 7.63
N ALA A 96 -24.48 -6.14 7.37
CA ALA A 96 -24.60 -4.73 6.99
C ALA A 96 -25.35 -4.57 5.65
N MET A 97 -25.08 -5.44 4.67
CA MET A 97 -25.79 -5.43 3.38
C MET A 97 -27.28 -5.78 3.51
N GLU A 98 -27.65 -6.68 4.43
CA GLU A 98 -29.04 -6.95 4.78
C GLU A 98 -29.72 -5.71 5.38
N GLY A 99 -29.03 -4.99 6.27
CA GLY A 99 -29.48 -3.70 6.80
C GLY A 99 -29.71 -2.66 5.71
N ALA A 100 -28.79 -2.52 4.75
CA ALA A 100 -28.95 -1.63 3.60
C ALA A 100 -30.17 -2.02 2.73
N ALA A 101 -30.36 -3.31 2.48
CA ALA A 101 -31.51 -3.80 1.73
C ALA A 101 -32.84 -3.55 2.46
N GLN A 102 -32.85 -3.67 3.79
CA GLN A 102 -34.02 -3.37 4.62
C GLN A 102 -34.35 -1.87 4.60
N ALA A 103 -33.36 -1.01 4.75
CA ALA A 103 -33.54 0.44 4.68
C ALA A 103 -34.04 0.89 3.29
N LEU A 104 -33.56 0.26 2.21
CA LEU A 104 -34.10 0.50 0.86
C LEU A 104 -35.58 0.09 0.72
N GLN A 105 -35.99 -1.02 1.33
CA GLN A 105 -37.41 -1.39 1.35
C GLN A 105 -38.26 -0.38 2.13
N GLU A 106 -37.72 0.19 3.22
CA GLU A 106 -38.41 1.22 3.97
C GLU A 106 -38.54 2.53 3.17
N PHE A 107 -37.45 2.92 2.49
CA PHE A 107 -37.47 4.00 1.51
C PHE A 107 -38.57 3.79 0.46
N GLU A 108 -38.72 2.59 -0.11
CA GLU A 108 -39.78 2.29 -1.10
C GLU A 108 -41.21 2.37 -0.54
N ARG A 109 -41.41 2.01 0.73
CA ARG A 109 -42.71 2.20 1.40
C ARG A 109 -43.01 3.68 1.60
N MET A 110 -42.01 4.45 2.04
CA MET A 110 -42.10 5.89 2.22
C MET A 110 -42.31 6.62 0.89
N ASP A 111 -41.57 6.27 -0.17
CA ASP A 111 -41.68 6.91 -1.49
C ASP A 111 -43.08 6.70 -2.10
N ARG A 112 -43.68 5.52 -1.94
CA ARG A 112 -45.08 5.29 -2.37
C ARG A 112 -46.06 6.25 -1.68
N ARG A 113 -45.93 6.44 -0.37
CA ARG A 113 -46.75 7.42 0.39
C ARG A 113 -46.49 8.86 -0.09
N ALA A 114 -45.22 9.21 -0.33
CA ALA A 114 -44.86 10.53 -0.85
C ALA A 114 -45.50 10.81 -2.23
N ARG A 115 -45.53 9.81 -3.12
CA ARG A 115 -46.20 9.89 -4.43
C ARG A 115 -47.70 10.04 -4.31
N GLU A 116 -48.34 9.34 -3.38
CA GLU A 116 -49.77 9.48 -3.10
C GLU A 116 -50.12 10.91 -2.64
N TYR A 117 -49.32 11.50 -1.75
CA TYR A 117 -49.50 12.90 -1.35
C TYR A 117 -49.26 13.89 -2.50
N ALA A 118 -48.23 13.66 -3.32
CA ALA A 118 -47.96 14.50 -4.49
C ALA A 118 -49.12 14.46 -5.50
N ALA A 119 -49.58 13.26 -5.86
CA ALA A 119 -50.71 13.05 -6.78
C ALA A 119 -52.04 13.59 -6.22
N GLY A 120 -52.21 13.57 -4.90
CA GLY A 120 -53.34 14.16 -4.18
C GLY A 120 -53.28 15.70 -4.05
N ASN A 121 -52.32 16.36 -4.70
CA ASN A 121 -52.03 17.80 -4.61
C ASN A 121 -51.67 18.29 -3.19
N GLN A 122 -51.24 17.38 -2.31
CA GLN A 122 -50.81 17.62 -0.93
C GLN A 122 -49.28 17.77 -0.85
N LYS A 123 -48.71 18.71 -1.63
CA LYS A 123 -47.25 18.85 -1.80
C LYS A 123 -46.50 19.18 -0.50
N ILE A 124 -47.15 19.84 0.46
CA ILE A 124 -46.52 20.15 1.76
C ILE A 124 -46.27 18.86 2.56
N LEU A 125 -47.25 17.95 2.62
CA LEU A 125 -47.13 16.66 3.29
C LEU A 125 -46.10 15.75 2.59
N ALA A 126 -46.11 15.75 1.25
CA ALA A 126 -45.09 15.03 0.48
C ALA A 126 -43.68 15.58 0.76
N SER A 127 -43.54 16.91 0.83
CA SER A 127 -42.27 17.57 1.13
C SER A 127 -41.77 17.24 2.53
N ASP A 128 -42.63 17.29 3.54
CA ASP A 128 -42.28 16.96 4.92
C ASP A 128 -41.74 15.53 5.01
N LEU A 129 -42.48 14.56 4.47
CA LEU A 129 -42.09 13.15 4.45
C LEU A 129 -40.76 12.89 3.72
N ILE A 130 -40.51 13.58 2.60
CA ILE A 130 -39.25 13.44 1.84
C ILE A 130 -38.07 14.05 2.61
N PHE A 131 -38.27 15.19 3.27
CA PHE A 131 -37.20 15.87 4.02
C PHE A 131 -37.02 15.35 5.45
N SER A 132 -37.93 14.52 5.96
CA SER A 132 -37.75 13.74 7.19
C SER A 132 -37.33 12.30 6.88
N ASP A 133 -38.31 11.42 6.69
CA ASP A 133 -38.16 9.96 6.59
C ASP A 133 -37.31 9.58 5.37
N GLY A 134 -37.41 10.34 4.28
CA GLY A 134 -36.56 10.16 3.10
C GLY A 134 -35.08 10.41 3.38
N LEU A 135 -34.74 11.41 4.19
CA LEU A 135 -33.35 11.66 4.57
C LEU A 135 -32.84 10.58 5.52
N GLU A 136 -33.63 10.24 6.53
CA GLU A 136 -33.29 9.21 7.52
C GLU A 136 -33.03 7.85 6.84
N THR A 137 -33.96 7.38 6.01
CA THR A 137 -33.81 6.08 5.31
C THR A 137 -32.62 6.06 4.34
N THR A 138 -32.33 7.18 3.64
CA THR A 138 -31.12 7.23 2.79
C THR A 138 -29.82 7.27 3.59
N GLU A 139 -29.81 7.90 4.76
CA GLU A 139 -28.68 7.92 5.68
C GLU A 139 -28.42 6.55 6.30
N GLU A 140 -29.48 5.79 6.64
CA GLU A 140 -29.37 4.40 7.07
C GLU A 140 -28.75 3.49 6.00
N ILE A 141 -29.17 3.65 4.73
CA ILE A 141 -28.56 2.91 3.60
C ILE A 141 -27.07 3.24 3.48
N LEU A 142 -26.71 4.53 3.54
CA LEU A 142 -25.32 4.97 3.46
C LEU A 142 -24.48 4.42 4.61
N ALA A 143 -24.96 4.52 5.85
CA ALA A 143 -24.28 4.02 7.03
C ALA A 143 -24.02 2.50 6.93
N ALA A 144 -25.01 1.74 6.47
CA ALA A 144 -24.88 0.30 6.26
C ALA A 144 -23.86 -0.05 5.16
N LEU A 145 -23.86 0.68 4.04
CA LEU A 145 -22.88 0.52 2.96
C LEU A 145 -21.45 0.88 3.39
N GLU A 146 -21.29 1.94 4.17
CA GLU A 146 -19.99 2.35 4.71
C GLU A 146 -19.45 1.35 5.74
N GLN A 147 -20.34 0.81 6.58
CA GLN A 147 -20.00 -0.26 7.51
C GLN A 147 -19.53 -1.53 6.76
N ALA A 148 -20.26 -1.94 5.71
CA ALA A 148 -19.85 -3.05 4.86
C ALA A 148 -18.47 -2.80 4.21
N ARG A 149 -18.26 -1.59 3.68
CA ARG A 149 -16.97 -1.17 3.09
C ARG A 149 -15.83 -1.22 4.09
N TYR A 150 -16.04 -0.74 5.32
CA TYR A 150 -15.03 -0.77 6.37
C TYR A 150 -14.66 -2.21 6.73
N VAL A 151 -15.66 -3.07 6.95
CA VAL A 151 -15.46 -4.49 7.31
C VAL A 151 -14.69 -5.23 6.20
N GLU A 152 -15.11 -5.12 4.95
CA GLU A 152 -14.45 -5.79 3.82
C GLU A 152 -13.02 -5.27 3.62
N ALA A 153 -12.77 -3.98 3.82
CA ALA A 153 -11.42 -3.42 3.75
C ALA A 153 -10.51 -4.01 4.85
N THR A 154 -11.02 -4.17 6.07
CA THR A 154 -10.28 -4.78 7.17
C THR A 154 -10.01 -6.28 6.94
N ASP A 155 -10.99 -7.04 6.45
CA ASP A 155 -10.84 -8.48 6.17
C ASP A 155 -9.89 -8.72 4.98
N ALA A 156 -9.97 -7.89 3.95
CA ALA A 156 -9.01 -7.94 2.86
C ALA A 156 -7.57 -7.59 3.33
N ALA A 157 -7.42 -6.68 4.29
CA ALA A 157 -6.11 -6.33 4.85
C ALA A 157 -5.51 -7.47 5.67
N THR A 158 -6.31 -8.15 6.51
CA THR A 158 -5.87 -9.32 7.29
C THR A 158 -5.52 -10.49 6.38
N ALA A 159 -6.33 -10.77 5.36
CA ALA A 159 -6.06 -11.83 4.38
C ALA A 159 -4.73 -11.58 3.63
N ARG A 160 -4.44 -10.34 3.22
CA ARG A 160 -3.17 -9.96 2.59
C ARG A 160 -1.98 -10.10 3.53
N ALA A 161 -2.13 -9.73 4.80
CA ALA A 161 -1.08 -9.88 5.80
C ALA A 161 -0.77 -11.37 6.06
N GLY A 162 -1.80 -12.22 6.12
CA GLY A 162 -1.65 -13.68 6.24
C GLY A 162 -0.90 -14.28 5.05
N ALA A 163 -1.27 -13.91 3.82
CA ALA A 163 -0.58 -14.38 2.62
C ALA A 163 0.91 -14.00 2.59
N ARG A 164 1.27 -12.80 3.07
CA ARG A 164 2.68 -12.37 3.21
C ARG A 164 3.44 -13.17 4.27
N GLY A 165 2.79 -13.50 5.39
CA GLY A 165 3.38 -14.33 6.44
C GLY A 165 3.73 -15.74 5.96
N GLU A 166 2.84 -16.35 5.16
CA GLU A 166 3.10 -17.65 4.55
C GLU A 166 4.24 -17.61 3.52
N GLN A 167 4.37 -16.53 2.74
CA GLN A 167 5.47 -16.41 1.77
C GLN A 167 6.86 -16.42 2.44
N VAL A 168 7.01 -15.83 3.63
CA VAL A 168 8.29 -15.78 4.36
C VAL A 168 8.68 -17.16 4.92
N SER A 169 7.71 -17.97 5.36
CA SER A 169 7.98 -19.30 5.90
C SER A 169 8.38 -20.32 4.83
N PHE A 170 7.89 -20.19 3.60
CA PHE A 170 8.23 -21.12 2.52
C PHE A 170 9.58 -20.81 1.84
N VAL A 171 9.94 -19.53 1.69
CA VAL A 171 11.27 -19.14 1.17
C VAL A 171 12.38 -19.62 2.10
N THR A 172 12.18 -19.53 3.41
CA THR A 172 13.13 -20.04 4.42
C THR A 172 13.21 -21.57 4.42
N ALA A 173 12.08 -22.28 4.31
CA ALA A 173 12.06 -23.74 4.22
C ALA A 173 12.74 -24.27 2.93
N ALA A 174 12.48 -23.64 1.79
CA ALA A 174 13.10 -24.02 0.52
C ALA A 174 14.60 -23.74 0.50
N ALA A 175 15.04 -22.57 1.01
CA ALA A 175 16.46 -22.24 1.16
C ALA A 175 17.17 -23.21 2.12
N GLY A 176 16.53 -23.59 3.22
CA GLY A 176 17.06 -24.59 4.17
C GLY A 176 17.24 -25.97 3.53
N LEU A 177 16.30 -26.41 2.70
CA LEU A 177 16.38 -27.72 2.02
C LEU A 177 17.45 -27.73 0.93
N VAL A 178 17.62 -26.64 0.18
CA VAL A 178 18.72 -26.49 -0.80
C VAL A 178 20.08 -26.44 -0.10
N LEU A 179 20.19 -25.73 1.03
CA LEU A 179 21.40 -25.70 1.85
C LEU A 179 21.75 -27.10 2.40
N LEU A 180 20.75 -27.84 2.89
CA LEU A 180 20.92 -29.21 3.40
C LEU A 180 21.40 -30.16 2.29
N VAL A 181 20.85 -30.04 1.08
CA VAL A 181 21.30 -30.81 -0.09
C VAL A 181 22.72 -30.43 -0.50
N LEU A 182 23.09 -29.14 -0.47
CA LEU A 182 24.45 -28.68 -0.74
C LEU A 182 25.47 -29.23 0.27
N VAL A 183 25.12 -29.26 1.56
CA VAL A 183 25.96 -29.84 2.62
C VAL A 183 26.12 -31.36 2.46
N LEU A 184 25.08 -32.07 2.02
CA LEU A 184 25.21 -33.51 1.70
C LEU A 184 26.00 -33.78 0.41
N LEU A 185 26.13 -32.81 -0.50
CA LEU A 185 26.90 -32.93 -1.73
C LEU A 185 28.36 -32.49 -1.60
N THR A 186 28.77 -31.83 -0.52
CA THR A 186 30.19 -31.57 -0.28
C THR A 186 30.90 -32.89 0.06
N PRO A 187 31.84 -33.36 -0.78
CA PRO A 187 32.54 -34.61 -0.51
C PRO A 187 33.37 -34.46 0.75
N ALA A 188 33.22 -35.39 1.69
CA ALA A 188 34.14 -35.51 2.81
C ALA A 188 35.57 -35.61 2.24
N PRO A 189 36.54 -34.86 2.78
CA PRO A 189 37.91 -34.93 2.30
C PRO A 189 38.38 -36.39 2.37
N PRO A 190 39.01 -36.94 1.31
CA PRO A 190 39.45 -38.31 1.31
C PRO A 190 40.43 -38.51 2.47
N ASP A 191 40.11 -39.47 3.33
CA ASP A 191 40.99 -39.93 4.40
C ASP A 191 42.34 -40.27 3.80
N ARG A 192 43.33 -39.40 4.03
CA ARG A 192 44.73 -39.76 3.83
C ARG A 192 45.07 -40.81 4.87
N HIS A 193 44.88 -42.07 4.50
CA HIS A 193 45.54 -43.19 5.15
C HIS A 193 47.04 -43.05 4.88
N ALA A 194 47.74 -42.42 5.82
CA ALA A 194 49.16 -42.59 6.02
C ALA A 194 49.42 -42.72 7.52
N GLY A 195 49.55 -43.97 7.96
CA GLY A 195 50.44 -44.36 9.05
C GLY A 195 50.09 -43.91 10.47
N GLY A 196 49.35 -44.77 11.17
CA GLY A 196 49.60 -45.14 12.57
C GLY A 196 49.74 -44.04 13.62
N ALA A 197 48.64 -43.69 14.29
CA ALA A 197 48.55 -43.55 15.75
C ALA A 197 47.07 -43.45 16.15
N ALA A 198 46.62 -44.35 17.01
CA ALA A 198 45.24 -44.39 17.50
C ALA A 198 44.94 -43.24 18.49
N PRO A 199 43.66 -42.83 18.61
CA PRO A 199 43.24 -41.64 19.36
C PRO A 199 42.92 -41.98 20.82
N ALA A 200 43.75 -41.55 21.76
CA ALA A 200 43.52 -41.78 23.20
C ALA A 200 43.64 -40.52 24.08
N GLU A 201 43.70 -39.31 23.51
CA GLU A 201 44.03 -38.11 24.29
C GLU A 201 42.93 -37.06 24.43
N LEU A 202 41.75 -37.26 23.84
CA LEU A 202 40.64 -36.27 23.94
C LEU A 202 39.60 -36.64 25.01
N ILE A 203 39.55 -37.89 25.46
CA ILE A 203 38.60 -38.35 26.50
C ILE A 203 39.14 -38.09 27.92
N GLY A 204 40.45 -37.94 28.09
CA GLY A 204 41.10 -37.75 29.41
C GLY A 204 40.99 -36.35 30.03
N ARG A 205 40.45 -35.35 29.32
CA ARG A 205 40.35 -33.97 29.83
C ARG A 205 38.97 -33.59 30.39
N LEU A 206 38.00 -34.49 30.32
CA LEU A 206 36.64 -34.27 30.84
C LEU A 206 36.35 -35.04 32.14
N SER A 207 37.32 -35.80 32.66
CA SER A 207 37.14 -36.69 33.82
C SER A 207 37.64 -36.10 35.15
N ALA A 208 38.08 -34.83 35.19
CA ALA A 208 38.85 -34.30 36.33
C ALA A 208 38.10 -33.41 37.33
N ASP A 209 36.82 -33.08 37.14
CA ASP A 209 36.09 -32.17 38.06
C ASP A 209 34.86 -32.79 38.74
N ALA A 210 34.73 -34.11 38.73
CA ALA A 210 33.64 -34.83 39.38
C ALA A 210 34.10 -35.48 40.70
N GLU A 211 34.46 -34.67 41.72
CA GLU A 211 34.35 -35.08 43.14
C GLU A 211 34.59 -33.91 44.11
N ARG A 212 33.51 -33.30 44.63
CA ARG A 212 33.51 -32.71 45.99
C ARG A 212 32.09 -32.70 46.61
N PRO A 213 31.93 -33.14 47.88
CA PRO A 213 30.62 -33.37 48.54
C PRO A 213 30.04 -32.10 49.23
N PRO A 214 28.81 -32.17 49.81
CA PRO A 214 27.84 -31.07 49.85
C PRO A 214 27.82 -30.31 51.18
N ASP A 215 27.37 -29.05 51.17
CA ASP A 215 26.66 -28.50 52.33
C ASP A 215 25.77 -27.28 52.03
N GLU A 216 24.65 -27.28 52.76
CA GLU A 216 23.69 -26.22 53.10
C GLU A 216 22.71 -25.66 52.05
N ILE A 217 21.50 -26.23 52.10
CA ILE A 217 20.24 -25.61 51.69
C ILE A 217 19.79 -24.65 52.81
N GLY A 218 19.80 -23.35 52.53
CA GLY A 218 19.13 -22.31 53.31
C GLY A 218 18.17 -21.53 52.42
N GLY A 219 16.87 -21.70 52.63
CA GLY A 219 15.82 -21.11 51.81
C GLY A 219 15.46 -19.65 52.15
N MET A 220 14.26 -19.27 51.70
CA MET A 220 13.49 -18.04 52.03
C MET A 220 13.82 -16.86 51.10
N ALA A 221 12.91 -16.09 50.51
CA ALA A 221 11.45 -16.05 50.47
C ALA A 221 11.04 -15.29 49.18
N VAL A 222 9.83 -15.55 48.67
CA VAL A 222 9.19 -14.70 47.68
C VAL A 222 8.33 -13.69 48.45
N GLU A 223 8.70 -12.40 48.40
CA GLU A 223 7.81 -11.30 48.73
C GLU A 223 7.37 -10.59 47.44
N PRO A 224 6.07 -10.25 47.29
CA PRO A 224 5.59 -9.43 46.18
C PRO A 224 5.20 -8.02 46.67
N ASP A 225 5.75 -6.95 46.09
CA ASP A 225 5.06 -5.65 45.91
C ASP A 225 5.91 -4.64 45.08
N PRO A 226 5.39 -3.45 44.71
CA PRO A 226 4.39 -3.15 43.67
C PRO A 226 5.00 -2.36 42.49
N ALA A 227 4.17 -2.14 41.45
CA ALA A 227 4.24 -1.10 40.42
C ALA A 227 5.49 -0.19 40.38
N GLU A 228 6.38 -0.40 39.40
CA GLU A 228 7.33 0.61 38.95
C GLU A 228 7.29 0.82 37.43
N GLU A 229 7.43 2.09 37.11
CA GLU A 229 7.28 2.83 35.87
C GLU A 229 8.21 2.34 34.74
N PHE A 230 7.67 2.05 33.55
CA PHE A 230 8.46 1.68 32.39
C PHE A 230 9.29 2.88 31.86
N GLN A 231 10.58 2.93 32.20
CA GLN A 231 11.57 3.77 31.51
C GLN A 231 12.26 2.98 30.38
N PHE A 232 12.11 3.45 29.14
CA PHE A 232 12.88 2.96 28.00
C PHE A 232 14.35 3.39 28.13
N ARG A 233 15.26 2.42 28.18
CA ARG A 233 16.71 2.63 28.23
C ARG A 233 17.34 2.08 26.94
N PRO A 234 17.96 2.90 26.08
CA PRO A 234 18.50 2.45 24.80
C PRO A 234 19.76 1.57 25.00
N LEU A 235 19.82 0.45 24.28
CA LEU A 235 20.93 -0.51 24.33
C LEU A 235 22.20 0.09 23.71
N ALA A 236 23.28 0.06 24.48
CA ALA A 236 24.62 0.43 24.08
C ALA A 236 25.22 -0.58 23.08
N ARG A 237 25.98 -0.06 22.12
CA ARG A 237 26.72 -0.80 21.09
C ARG A 237 28.10 -1.17 21.64
N THR A 238 28.46 -2.45 21.63
CA THR A 238 29.83 -2.91 21.95
C THR A 238 30.43 -3.70 20.79
N ALA A 239 31.76 -3.54 20.66
CA ALA A 239 32.56 -3.71 19.46
C ALA A 239 33.08 -5.14 19.17
N ALA A 240 33.67 -5.23 17.97
CA ALA A 240 34.29 -6.29 17.19
C ALA A 240 35.32 -7.25 17.85
N VAL A 241 35.79 -8.24 17.04
CA VAL A 241 37.21 -8.65 16.73
C VAL A 241 37.26 -10.16 16.29
N PRO A 242 38.24 -10.74 15.53
CA PRO A 242 39.32 -10.24 14.63
C PRO A 242 39.39 -10.89 13.20
N VAL A 243 40.27 -10.34 12.36
CA VAL A 243 40.83 -10.87 11.08
C VAL A 243 42.34 -11.18 11.26
N PRO A 244 43.00 -12.05 10.45
CA PRO A 244 44.47 -12.00 10.28
C PRO A 244 44.93 -11.45 8.90
N SER A 245 45.51 -10.24 8.94
CA SER A 245 46.77 -9.65 8.37
C SER A 245 47.52 -10.27 7.14
N PRO A 246 48.51 -9.57 6.50
CA PRO A 246 48.51 -8.25 5.81
C PRO A 246 49.29 -8.26 4.44
N ALA A 247 49.13 -7.25 3.56
CA ALA A 247 50.24 -6.68 2.76
C ALA A 247 49.86 -5.46 1.88
N ALA A 248 50.67 -4.40 2.05
CA ALA A 248 51.12 -3.33 1.14
C ALA A 248 50.16 -2.17 0.68
N PRO A 249 50.58 -0.88 0.83
CA PRO A 249 49.86 0.34 0.40
C PRO A 249 50.23 0.73 -1.05
N PRO A 250 49.39 1.44 -1.85
CA PRO A 250 49.06 2.88 -1.72
C PRO A 250 47.59 3.18 -2.15
N ALA A 251 46.95 4.33 -1.98
CA ALA A 251 47.38 5.72 -1.89
C ALA A 251 46.40 6.50 -1.00
N GLU A 252 46.91 7.59 -0.43
CA GLU A 252 46.16 8.53 0.40
C GLU A 252 45.04 9.19 -0.43
N GLN A 253 43.82 8.67 -0.31
CA GLN A 253 42.61 9.38 -0.72
C GLN A 253 42.37 10.49 0.29
N LYS A 254 42.76 11.70 -0.11
CA LYS A 254 42.40 12.95 0.55
C LYS A 254 40.91 12.92 0.91
N PRO A 255 40.50 13.08 2.18
CA PRO A 255 39.10 13.12 2.53
C PRO A 255 38.44 14.26 1.76
N GLU A 256 37.47 13.89 0.93
CA GLU A 256 36.58 14.81 0.25
C GLU A 256 35.92 15.68 1.34
N PRO A 257 35.96 17.01 1.23
CA PRO A 257 35.50 17.88 2.31
C PRO A 257 34.03 17.53 2.60
N GLU A 258 33.72 17.20 3.85
CA GLU A 258 32.35 17.11 4.34
C GLU A 258 31.73 18.51 4.17
N THR A 259 31.08 18.74 3.03
CA THR A 259 30.21 19.88 2.80
C THR A 259 29.24 19.92 3.97
N GLN A 260 29.24 21.03 4.71
CA GLN A 260 28.40 21.27 5.88
C GLN A 260 26.99 20.72 5.63
N ARG A 261 26.61 19.66 6.36
CA ARG A 261 25.25 19.14 6.36
C ARG A 261 24.37 20.21 6.99
N VAL A 262 23.74 21.03 6.17
CA VAL A 262 22.64 21.87 6.62
C VAL A 262 21.47 20.92 6.87
N ASP A 263 21.13 20.72 8.14
CA ASP A 263 20.00 19.88 8.53
C ASP A 263 18.70 20.52 8.02
N PHE A 264 17.98 19.82 7.14
CA PHE A 264 16.68 20.25 6.66
C PHE A 264 15.64 20.07 7.76
N ALA A 265 15.11 21.19 8.24
CA ALA A 265 13.94 21.23 9.09
C ALA A 265 12.72 21.61 8.22
N PRO A 266 11.81 20.67 7.91
CA PRO A 266 10.62 20.98 7.15
C PRO A 266 9.72 21.93 7.94
N ASP A 267 9.28 23.01 7.30
CA ASP A 267 8.21 23.85 7.86
C ASP A 267 6.88 23.10 7.75
N ILE A 268 6.41 22.56 8.87
CA ILE A 268 5.19 21.74 8.95
C ILE A 268 3.95 22.53 8.49
N GLN A 269 3.96 23.85 8.60
CA GLN A 269 2.86 24.72 8.20
C GLN A 269 2.79 24.77 6.67
N THR A 270 3.91 25.01 6.00
CA THR A 270 4.01 24.90 4.55
C THR A 270 3.58 23.52 4.05
N VAL A 271 3.97 22.44 4.74
CA VAL A 271 3.54 21.07 4.39
C VAL A 271 2.03 20.88 4.52
N ALA A 272 1.43 21.35 5.61
CA ALA A 272 -0.01 21.25 5.83
C ALA A 272 -0.80 22.04 4.78
N GLU A 273 -0.30 23.20 4.36
CA GLU A 273 -0.91 23.99 3.28
C GLU A 273 -0.89 23.25 1.94
N VAL A 274 0.24 22.65 1.58
CA VAL A 274 0.35 21.80 0.36
C VAL A 274 -0.66 20.67 0.41
N CYS A 275 -0.77 19.94 1.53
CA CYS A 275 -1.75 18.86 1.69
C CYS A 275 -3.20 19.36 1.58
N ARG A 276 -3.53 20.50 2.21
CA ARG A 276 -4.87 21.10 2.18
C ARG A 276 -5.30 21.47 0.76
N GLU A 277 -4.38 22.00 -0.03
CA GLU A 277 -4.69 22.40 -1.40
C GLU A 277 -4.74 21.21 -2.36
N LEU A 278 -3.88 20.20 -2.17
CA LEU A 278 -4.01 18.93 -2.89
C LEU A 278 -5.40 18.32 -2.65
N ALA A 279 -5.90 18.32 -1.41
CA ALA A 279 -7.23 17.81 -1.08
C ALA A 279 -8.40 18.60 -1.71
N ARG A 280 -8.16 19.83 -2.17
CA ARG A 280 -9.18 20.70 -2.81
C ARG A 280 -9.04 20.74 -4.33
N LEU A 281 -8.06 20.05 -4.90
CA LEU A 281 -7.79 20.07 -6.31
C LEU A 281 -8.93 19.39 -7.08
N ALA A 282 -9.68 20.16 -7.88
CA ALA A 282 -10.79 19.65 -8.68
C ALA A 282 -10.39 19.31 -10.13
N ASP A 283 -9.30 19.91 -10.64
CA ASP A 283 -8.80 19.69 -12.00
C ASP A 283 -7.27 19.66 -12.07
N THR A 284 -6.72 19.14 -13.17
CA THR A 284 -5.27 19.03 -13.37
C THR A 284 -4.60 20.32 -13.83
N THR A 285 -5.36 21.40 -14.09
CA THR A 285 -4.80 22.67 -14.61
C THR A 285 -4.05 23.44 -13.53
N ALA A 286 -4.46 23.30 -12.27
CA ALA A 286 -3.76 23.90 -11.12
C ALA A 286 -2.57 23.05 -10.61
N LEU A 287 -2.36 21.85 -11.18
CA LEU A 287 -1.31 20.92 -10.75
C LEU A 287 0.12 21.47 -10.87
N PRO A 288 0.51 22.20 -11.93
CA PRO A 288 1.85 22.81 -12.00
C PRO A 288 2.12 23.82 -10.89
N GLY A 289 1.12 24.61 -10.49
CA GLY A 289 1.23 25.57 -9.39
C GLY A 289 1.36 24.88 -8.03
N LEU A 290 0.73 23.72 -7.85
CA LEU A 290 0.88 22.87 -6.67
C LEU A 290 2.26 22.21 -6.61
N LEU A 291 2.78 21.73 -7.74
CA LEU A 291 4.15 21.19 -7.81
C LEU A 291 5.19 22.25 -7.48
N ALA A 292 4.96 23.52 -7.80
CA ALA A 292 5.83 24.61 -7.38
C ALA A 292 5.93 24.72 -5.85
N ARG A 293 4.78 24.66 -5.15
CA ARG A 293 4.77 24.73 -3.68
C ARG A 293 5.34 23.47 -3.03
N ALA A 294 5.08 22.30 -3.61
CA ALA A 294 5.71 21.06 -3.19
C ALA A 294 7.24 21.09 -3.36
N ALA A 295 7.74 21.67 -4.46
CA ALA A 295 9.17 21.86 -4.69
C ALA A 295 9.78 22.78 -3.63
N THR A 296 9.13 23.89 -3.30
CA THR A 296 9.55 24.78 -2.19
C THR A 296 9.57 24.05 -0.85
N ALA A 297 8.52 23.29 -0.53
CA ALA A 297 8.44 22.54 0.72
C ALA A 297 9.55 21.48 0.84
N LEU A 298 9.94 20.86 -0.28
CA LEU A 298 11.02 19.88 -0.35
C LEU A 298 12.42 20.51 -0.44
N ASP A 299 12.53 21.82 -0.66
CA ASP A 299 13.77 22.50 -1.09
C ASP A 299 14.39 21.76 -2.29
N ALA A 300 13.55 21.52 -3.29
CA ALA A 300 13.89 20.84 -4.54
C ALA A 300 13.99 21.86 -5.69
N SER A 301 14.99 21.70 -6.56
CA SER A 301 15.16 22.54 -7.75
C SER A 301 14.16 22.20 -8.87
N GLY A 302 13.64 20.97 -8.86
CA GLY A 302 12.64 20.51 -9.82
C GLY A 302 11.83 19.35 -9.27
N VAL A 303 10.56 19.28 -9.66
CA VAL A 303 9.64 18.18 -9.35
C VAL A 303 8.89 17.78 -10.59
N MET A 304 8.78 16.48 -10.84
CA MET A 304 8.05 15.93 -11.97
C MET A 304 7.13 14.79 -11.51
N LEU A 305 5.93 14.78 -12.07
CA LEU A 305 4.91 13.77 -11.80
C LEU A 305 4.79 12.81 -12.99
N TRP A 306 5.13 11.55 -12.75
CA TRP A 306 5.07 10.47 -13.71
C TRP A 306 3.88 9.58 -13.43
N VAL A 307 3.06 9.29 -14.43
CA VAL A 307 1.91 8.39 -14.31
C VAL A 307 2.02 7.27 -15.32
N ALA A 308 1.67 6.07 -14.88
CA ALA A 308 1.65 4.90 -15.75
C ALA A 308 0.51 5.03 -16.78
N ASP A 309 0.82 4.70 -18.03
CA ASP A 309 -0.19 4.47 -19.06
C ASP A 309 -1.17 3.34 -18.63
N PRO A 310 -2.42 3.28 -19.10
CA PRO A 310 -3.39 2.23 -18.76
C PRO A 310 -2.91 0.79 -18.87
N ASP A 311 -1.97 0.48 -19.77
CA ASP A 311 -1.37 -0.86 -19.87
C ASP A 311 -0.16 -1.06 -18.94
N ALA A 312 0.19 -0.03 -18.17
CA ALA A 312 1.27 0.04 -17.20
C ALA A 312 2.62 -0.40 -17.79
N VAL A 313 2.89 -0.08 -19.06
CA VAL A 313 4.16 -0.41 -19.75
C VAL A 313 5.14 0.75 -19.64
N GLU A 314 4.63 1.98 -19.73
CA GLU A 314 5.43 3.20 -19.73
C GLU A 314 4.89 4.22 -18.73
N LEU A 315 5.79 5.05 -18.22
CA LEU A 315 5.55 6.19 -17.35
C LEU A 315 5.67 7.47 -18.18
N THR A 316 4.65 8.30 -18.13
CA THR A 316 4.61 9.58 -18.85
C THR A 316 4.61 10.73 -17.85
N ALA A 317 5.41 11.76 -18.11
CA ALA A 317 5.39 12.99 -17.33
C ALA A 317 4.11 13.79 -17.63
N ILE A 318 3.22 13.90 -16.64
CA ILE A 318 1.94 14.62 -16.79
C ILE A 318 1.99 16.04 -16.25
N ALA A 319 2.96 16.33 -15.38
CA ALA A 319 3.20 17.66 -14.84
C ALA A 319 4.66 17.78 -14.39
N ALA A 320 5.23 18.98 -14.53
CA ALA A 320 6.60 19.27 -14.13
C ALA A 320 6.73 20.72 -13.65
N HIS A 321 7.63 20.94 -12.70
CA HIS A 321 8.05 22.25 -12.20
C HIS A 321 9.56 22.30 -12.05
N GLY A 322 10.17 23.47 -12.24
CA GLY A 322 11.63 23.65 -12.14
C GLY A 322 12.44 23.25 -13.38
N TYR A 323 11.76 22.78 -14.43
CA TYR A 323 12.38 22.38 -15.70
C TYR A 323 12.08 23.38 -16.82
N PRO A 324 13.07 23.74 -17.67
CA PRO A 324 12.81 24.50 -18.87
C PRO A 324 11.84 23.77 -19.81
N PRO A 325 10.96 24.49 -20.55
CA PRO A 325 9.95 23.85 -21.41
C PRO A 325 10.51 22.86 -22.44
N HIS A 326 11.72 23.14 -22.95
CA HIS A 326 12.42 22.30 -23.92
C HIS A 326 12.99 21.00 -23.31
N VAL A 327 13.15 20.92 -21.98
CA VAL A 327 13.55 19.70 -21.27
C VAL A 327 12.33 18.81 -21.09
N VAL A 328 11.22 19.38 -20.60
CA VAL A 328 9.95 18.65 -20.43
C VAL A 328 9.47 18.03 -21.75
N SER A 329 9.62 18.75 -22.87
CA SER A 329 9.24 18.23 -24.19
C SER A 329 10.14 17.10 -24.73
N ARG A 330 11.34 16.90 -24.18
CA ARG A 330 12.32 15.90 -24.63
C ARG A 330 12.42 14.68 -23.71
N VAL A 331 11.91 14.79 -22.49
CA VAL A 331 12.02 13.76 -21.46
C VAL A 331 11.33 12.44 -21.86
N GLY A 332 10.32 12.50 -22.74
CA GLY A 332 9.70 11.31 -23.32
C GLY A 332 9.02 10.42 -22.29
N THR A 333 8.82 9.15 -22.64
CA THR A 333 8.28 8.13 -21.74
C THR A 333 9.41 7.29 -21.14
N ILE A 334 9.20 6.78 -19.92
CA ILE A 334 10.13 5.87 -19.24
C ILE A 334 9.51 4.47 -19.20
N ARG A 335 10.22 3.45 -19.68
CA ARG A 335 9.75 2.07 -19.51
C ARG A 335 9.78 1.65 -18.05
N LYS A 336 8.73 0.95 -17.59
CA LYS A 336 8.63 0.46 -16.20
C LYS A 336 9.76 -0.47 -15.78
N ASP A 337 10.37 -1.17 -16.74
CA ASP A 337 11.45 -2.13 -16.53
C ASP A 337 12.84 -1.49 -16.66
N GLY A 338 12.90 -0.18 -16.93
CA GLY A 338 14.15 0.55 -17.10
C GLY A 338 15.06 0.49 -15.87
N GLU A 339 16.36 0.61 -16.13
CA GLU A 339 17.41 0.73 -15.12
C GLU A 339 17.57 2.18 -14.68
N ASN A 340 16.56 2.72 -14.02
CA ASN A 340 16.61 4.06 -13.42
C ASN A 340 15.79 4.12 -12.13
N VAL A 341 16.03 5.16 -11.31
CA VAL A 341 15.41 5.29 -9.98
C VAL A 341 13.90 5.49 -10.03
N ILE A 342 13.36 6.06 -11.10
CA ILE A 342 11.92 6.26 -11.30
C ILE A 342 11.25 4.91 -11.56
N ALA A 343 11.78 4.13 -12.51
CA ALA A 343 11.30 2.78 -12.82
C ALA A 343 11.48 1.82 -11.62
N ALA A 344 12.58 1.94 -10.87
CA ALA A 344 12.79 1.17 -9.64
C ALA A 344 11.77 1.53 -8.55
N ALA A 345 11.48 2.82 -8.32
CA ALA A 345 10.47 3.25 -7.36
C ALA A 345 9.07 2.75 -7.76
N PHE A 346 8.77 2.78 -9.06
CA PHE A 346 7.53 2.24 -9.60
C PHE A 346 7.38 0.74 -9.32
N ARG A 347 8.40 -0.07 -9.67
CA ARG A 347 8.36 -1.53 -9.49
C ARG A 347 8.33 -1.96 -8.03
N THR A 348 9.10 -1.28 -7.18
CA THR A 348 9.23 -1.65 -5.77
C THR A 348 8.11 -1.11 -4.91
N GLY A 349 7.44 -0.03 -5.33
CA GLY A 349 6.53 0.72 -4.48
C GLY A 349 7.23 1.34 -3.26
N LEU A 350 8.56 1.44 -3.29
CA LEU A 350 9.38 2.03 -2.25
C LEU A 350 10.07 3.29 -2.78
N LEU A 351 10.30 4.24 -1.88
CA LEU A 351 11.08 5.42 -2.18
C LEU A 351 12.50 5.02 -2.60
N GLN A 352 12.97 5.56 -3.72
CA GLN A 352 14.33 5.38 -4.23
C GLN A 352 15.06 6.72 -4.23
N THR A 353 16.38 6.67 -4.13
CA THR A 353 17.22 7.87 -4.16
C THR A 353 18.37 7.68 -5.13
N LEU A 354 18.77 8.77 -5.78
CA LEU A 354 19.99 8.85 -6.58
C LEU A 354 20.93 9.84 -5.91
N LYS A 355 22.13 9.38 -5.53
CA LYS A 355 23.15 10.24 -4.97
C LYS A 355 23.60 11.27 -6.01
N GLY A 356 23.56 12.56 -5.64
CA GLY A 356 24.10 13.63 -6.47
C GLY A 356 25.62 13.57 -6.60
N ASN A 357 26.14 14.27 -7.60
CA ASN A 357 27.58 14.45 -7.81
C ASN A 357 27.92 15.93 -8.03
N GLN A 358 29.17 16.25 -8.40
CA GLN A 358 29.62 17.64 -8.57
C GLN A 358 28.91 18.37 -9.73
N THR A 359 28.30 17.63 -10.65
CA THR A 359 27.70 18.16 -11.90
C THR A 359 26.18 18.02 -11.97
N ALA A 360 25.59 17.19 -11.11
CA ALA A 360 24.16 16.89 -11.10
C ALA A 360 23.63 16.78 -9.67
N PRO A 361 22.45 17.37 -9.36
CA PRO A 361 21.84 17.25 -8.04
C PRO A 361 21.48 15.79 -7.72
N GLY A 362 21.27 15.51 -6.43
CA GLY A 362 20.67 14.25 -6.02
C GLY A 362 19.20 14.19 -6.45
N ALA A 363 18.61 13.00 -6.43
CA ALA A 363 17.21 12.83 -6.73
C ALA A 363 16.49 11.91 -5.75
N ILE A 364 15.22 12.19 -5.52
CA ILE A 364 14.29 11.35 -4.78
C ILE A 364 13.21 10.91 -5.77
N ALA A 365 12.91 9.62 -5.81
CA ALA A 365 11.79 9.05 -6.54
C ALA A 365 10.81 8.42 -5.54
N ALA A 366 9.72 9.12 -5.27
CA ALA A 366 8.69 8.71 -4.32
C ALA A 366 7.50 8.09 -5.06
N PRO A 367 7.14 6.84 -4.78
CA PRO A 367 6.08 6.13 -5.49
C PRO A 367 4.69 6.68 -5.13
N LEU A 368 3.82 6.79 -6.13
CA LEU A 368 2.40 7.11 -5.96
C LEU A 368 1.67 5.78 -5.74
N VAL A 369 1.54 5.36 -4.50
CA VAL A 369 0.94 4.06 -4.15
C VAL A 369 -0.50 4.24 -3.72
N ASN A 370 -1.40 3.50 -4.35
CA ASN A 370 -2.77 3.33 -3.91
C ASN A 370 -3.06 1.83 -3.65
N PRO A 371 -4.27 1.44 -3.23
CA PRO A 371 -4.61 0.02 -3.03
C PRO A 371 -4.44 -0.84 -4.30
N SER A 372 -4.41 -0.22 -5.49
CA SER A 372 -4.17 -0.86 -6.78
C SER A 372 -2.70 -1.18 -7.07
N GLY A 373 -1.78 -0.55 -6.34
CA GLY A 373 -0.33 -0.68 -6.50
C GLY A 373 0.31 0.69 -6.74
N CYS A 374 1.53 0.69 -7.26
CA CYS A 374 2.16 1.92 -7.71
C CYS A 374 1.54 2.34 -9.04
N ILE A 375 0.88 3.51 -9.08
CA ILE A 375 0.23 4.06 -10.28
C ILE A 375 1.09 5.12 -10.98
N GLY A 376 2.21 5.47 -10.38
CA GLY A 376 3.15 6.45 -10.90
C GLY A 376 4.21 6.80 -9.88
N VAL A 377 5.00 7.83 -10.15
CA VAL A 377 6.12 8.25 -9.31
C VAL A 377 6.22 9.76 -9.33
N MET A 378 6.44 10.38 -8.17
CA MET A 378 6.91 11.75 -8.08
C MET A 378 8.44 11.73 -8.01
N SER A 379 9.13 12.42 -8.91
CA SER A 379 10.57 12.63 -8.83
C SER A 379 10.90 14.06 -8.41
N ALA A 380 11.86 14.25 -7.52
CA ALA A 380 12.33 15.55 -7.06
C ALA A 380 13.86 15.64 -7.11
N GLU A 381 14.40 16.71 -7.66
CA GLU A 381 15.83 17.02 -7.67
C GLU A 381 16.20 17.84 -6.45
N VAL A 382 17.13 17.32 -5.64
CA VAL A 382 17.49 17.88 -4.35
C VAL A 382 19.00 18.10 -4.28
N GLY A 383 19.39 19.30 -3.85
CA GLY A 383 20.80 19.68 -3.69
C GLY A 383 21.40 19.20 -2.37
N HIS A 384 22.71 19.42 -2.22
CA HIS A 384 23.41 19.40 -0.92
C HIS A 384 23.27 18.10 -0.09
N GLY A 385 23.10 16.94 -0.74
CA GLY A 385 22.92 15.67 -0.05
C GLY A 385 21.50 15.45 0.50
N GLY A 386 20.53 16.23 0.02
CA GLY A 386 19.13 16.17 0.45
C GLY A 386 18.48 14.81 0.26
N GLU A 387 18.97 14.00 -0.67
CA GLU A 387 18.51 12.63 -0.91
C GLU A 387 18.81 11.68 0.25
N ARG A 388 19.64 12.09 1.23
CA ARG A 388 19.97 11.30 2.42
C ARG A 388 19.31 11.80 3.70
N GLN A 389 18.58 12.90 3.64
CA GLN A 389 18.02 13.54 4.83
C GLN A 389 16.66 12.94 5.20
N PRO A 390 16.51 12.30 6.38
CA PRO A 390 15.29 11.56 6.72
C PRO A 390 14.01 12.40 6.67
N ALA A 391 14.08 13.66 7.15
CA ALA A 391 12.93 14.57 7.15
C ALA A 391 12.44 14.91 5.73
N ARG A 392 13.38 15.07 4.78
CA ARG A 392 13.07 15.33 3.37
C ARG A 392 12.48 14.10 2.67
N LEU A 393 13.00 12.90 2.97
CA LEU A 393 12.45 11.64 2.49
C LEU A 393 11.02 11.39 3.01
N ALA A 394 10.78 11.68 4.29
CA ALA A 394 9.46 11.59 4.89
C ALA A 394 8.48 12.55 4.23
N LEU A 395 8.89 13.81 4.00
CA LEU A 395 8.07 14.79 3.32
C LEU A 395 7.75 14.38 1.87
N ALA A 396 8.75 13.91 1.12
CA ALA A 396 8.54 13.42 -0.24
C ALA A 396 7.51 12.27 -0.28
N THR A 397 7.56 11.39 0.72
CA THR A 397 6.59 10.29 0.88
C THR A 397 5.19 10.81 1.18
N ILE A 398 5.05 11.80 2.07
CA ILE A 398 3.76 12.42 2.41
C ILE A 398 3.13 13.08 1.16
N VAL A 399 3.92 13.87 0.43
CA VAL A 399 3.44 14.56 -0.78
C VAL A 399 3.05 13.54 -1.86
N ALA A 400 3.86 12.51 -2.08
CA ALA A 400 3.54 11.45 -3.04
C ALA A 400 2.25 10.69 -2.65
N ALA A 401 2.04 10.41 -1.36
CA ALA A 401 0.80 9.77 -0.89
C ALA A 401 -0.44 10.63 -1.18
N GLN A 402 -0.36 11.96 -1.00
CA GLN A 402 -1.47 12.86 -1.34
C GLN A 402 -1.73 12.89 -2.84
N LEU A 403 -0.68 13.01 -3.66
CA LEU A 403 -0.78 12.98 -5.12
C LEU A 403 -1.37 11.66 -5.65
N ALA A 404 -1.11 10.54 -4.98
CA ALA A 404 -1.68 9.24 -5.34
C ALA A 404 -3.22 9.19 -5.23
N THR A 405 -3.83 10.07 -4.43
CA THR A 405 -5.30 10.17 -4.32
C THR A 405 -5.93 10.93 -5.49
N LEU A 406 -5.15 11.75 -6.19
CA LEU A 406 -5.61 12.62 -7.27
C LEU A 406 -5.47 11.98 -8.66
N VAL A 407 -4.57 11.01 -8.80
CA VAL A 407 -4.36 10.30 -10.06
C VAL A 407 -5.34 9.12 -10.14
N ALA A 408 -6.42 9.29 -10.90
CA ALA A 408 -7.36 8.21 -11.18
C ALA A 408 -6.66 7.08 -11.99
N PRO A 409 -7.01 5.79 -11.76
CA PRO A 409 -6.53 4.73 -12.62
C PRO A 409 -7.03 4.98 -14.04
N ALA A 410 -6.11 4.99 -15.00
CA ALA A 410 -6.45 5.24 -16.39
C ALA A 410 -7.51 4.25 -16.87
N THR A 411 -8.68 4.77 -17.21
CA THR A 411 -9.78 3.96 -17.74
C THR A 411 -9.41 3.58 -19.17
N ARG A 412 -9.35 2.28 -19.49
CA ARG A 412 -9.15 1.83 -20.87
C ARG A 412 -10.22 2.44 -21.76
N ALA A 413 -9.82 3.36 -22.64
CA ALA A 413 -10.68 3.78 -23.73
C ALA A 413 -10.93 2.55 -24.61
N HIS A 414 -12.19 2.12 -24.70
CA HIS A 414 -12.60 1.13 -25.70
C HIS A 414 -12.34 1.75 -27.07
N SER A 415 -11.28 1.29 -27.75
CA SER A 415 -11.05 1.59 -29.15
C SER A 415 -12.19 0.95 -29.95
N ARG A 416 -13.23 1.74 -30.24
CA ARG A 416 -14.26 1.38 -31.20
C ARG A 416 -13.63 1.43 -32.59
N SER A 417 -13.00 0.33 -32.99
CA SER A 417 -12.64 0.08 -34.38
C SER A 417 -13.90 -0.38 -35.12
N GLU A 418 -14.74 0.58 -35.53
CA GLU A 418 -15.63 0.35 -36.66
C GLU A 418 -14.78 0.46 -37.93
N ALA A 419 -14.44 -0.70 -38.50
CA ALA A 419 -13.95 -0.79 -39.87
C ALA A 419 -15.15 -1.08 -40.78
N VAL A 420 -15.18 -0.30 -41.86
CA VAL A 420 -16.08 -0.26 -43.02
C VAL A 420 -16.29 -1.63 -43.67
#